data_AF-A0AB94ISM4-F1
#
_entry.id   AF-A0AB94ISM4-F1
#
_cell.length_a   1.000
_cell.length_b   1.000
_cell.length_c   1.000
_cell.angle_alpha   90.00
_cell.angle_beta   90.00
_cell.angle_gamma   90.00
#
_symmetry.space_group_name_H-M   'P 1'
#
loop_
_entity.id
_entity.type
_entity.pdbx_description
1 polymer ?
#
loop_
_entity_poly.entity_id
_entity_poly.type
_entity_poly.pdbx_seq_one_letter_code
_entity_poly.pdbx_strand_id
1 'polypeptide(L)'
;MKKRLVFWIAVSLFIAGAVSLLASNHPDGYEKAGEQLGFIDRATTYLHSPLPDYAIPGVHSWLSTSLSGILGVAITFVLFLLLGKMAGKRR
;
A
#
# COMPACT_ATOMS: atom_id res chain seq x y z
N MET A 1 26.07 10.83 2.88
CA MET A 1 24.80 10.23 3.33
C MET A 1 23.79 9.94 2.19
N LYS A 2 24.21 9.49 0.99
CA LYS A 2 23.29 9.36 -0.16
C LYS A 2 23.13 7.92 -0.70
N LYS A 3 24.22 7.13 -0.78
CA LYS A 3 24.17 5.77 -1.36
C LYS A 3 23.30 4.78 -0.57
N ARG A 4 23.38 4.79 0.77
CA ARG A 4 22.56 3.92 1.64
C ARG A 4 21.07 4.23 1.54
N LEU A 5 20.69 5.51 1.47
CA LEU A 5 19.29 5.92 1.34
C LEU A 5 18.70 5.48 0.01
N VAL A 6 19.42 5.75 -1.10
CA VAL A 6 19.01 5.32 -2.44
C VAL A 6 18.88 3.81 -2.51
N PHE A 7 19.82 3.07 -1.91
CA PHE A 7 19.76 1.62 -1.83
C PHE A 7 18.48 1.14 -1.15
N TRP A 8 18.16 1.67 0.04
CA TRP A 8 16.95 1.26 0.76
C TRP A 8 15.66 1.65 0.05
N ILE A 9 15.60 2.83 -0.59
CA ILE A 9 14.45 3.22 -1.41
C ILE A 9 14.27 2.25 -2.59
N ALA A 10 15.36 1.89 -3.27
CA ALA A 10 15.32 0.93 -4.38
C ALA A 10 14.83 -0.45 -3.91
N VAL A 11 15.31 -0.93 -2.76
CA VAL A 11 14.84 -2.17 -2.15
C VAL A 11 13.34 -2.08 -1.81
N SER A 12 12.88 -0.98 -1.22
CA SER A 12 11.46 -0.78 -0.91
C SER A 12 10.58 -0.77 -2.16
N LEU A 13 11.01 -0.08 -3.23
CA LEU A 13 10.29 -0.05 -4.51
C LEU A 13 10.26 -1.44 -5.18
N PHE A 14 11.36 -2.19 -5.11
CA PHE A 14 11.41 -3.55 -5.63
C PHE A 14 10.45 -4.48 -4.88
N ILE A 15 10.43 -4.40 -3.55
CA ILE A 15 9.49 -5.18 -2.73
C ILE A 15 8.05 -4.79 -3.06
N ALA A 16 7.75 -3.50 -3.11
CA ALA A 16 6.40 -2.99 -3.33
C ALA A 16 5.89 -3.23 -4.77
N GLY A 17 6.76 -3.22 -5.77
CA GLY A 17 6.39 -3.37 -7.18
C GLY A 17 6.47 -4.80 -7.71
N ALA A 18 7.40 -5.62 -7.22
CA ALA A 18 7.64 -6.97 -7.75
C ALA A 18 7.28 -8.07 -6.74
N VAL A 19 7.80 -7.99 -5.52
CA VAL A 19 7.58 -9.05 -4.51
C VAL A 19 6.11 -9.08 -4.05
N SER A 20 5.45 -7.93 -4.00
CA SER A 20 4.01 -7.81 -3.68
C SER A 20 3.10 -8.62 -4.59
N LEU A 21 3.50 -8.88 -5.84
CA LEU A 21 2.72 -9.69 -6.79
C LEU A 21 2.64 -11.16 -6.39
N LEU A 22 3.53 -11.60 -5.49
CA LEU A 22 3.52 -12.95 -4.92
C LEU A 22 2.64 -13.03 -3.66
N ALA A 23 2.03 -11.92 -3.23
CA ALA A 23 1.12 -11.93 -2.09
C ALA A 23 -0.12 -12.78 -2.39
N SER A 24 -0.58 -13.49 -1.37
CA SER A 24 -1.78 -14.34 -1.47
C SER A 24 -3.02 -13.47 -1.65
N ASN A 25 -3.87 -13.83 -2.61
CA ASN A 25 -5.18 -13.22 -2.85
C ASN A 25 -6.32 -13.89 -2.06
N HIS A 26 -6.00 -14.79 -1.12
CA HIS A 26 -7.02 -15.45 -0.30
C HIS A 26 -7.57 -14.51 0.77
N PRO A 27 -8.85 -14.69 1.16
CA PRO A 27 -9.45 -13.88 2.19
C PRO A 27 -8.70 -14.01 3.51
N ASP A 28 -8.63 -12.90 4.24
CA ASP A 28 -7.98 -12.85 5.54
C ASP A 28 -8.80 -13.60 6.61
N GLY A 29 -8.34 -13.57 7.86
CA GLY A 29 -9.04 -14.26 8.95
C GLY A 29 -10.43 -13.68 9.24
N TYR A 30 -10.63 -12.38 9.01
CA TYR A 30 -11.89 -11.70 9.28
C TYR A 30 -12.89 -11.92 8.16
N GLU A 31 -12.44 -11.81 6.90
CA GLU A 31 -13.24 -12.12 5.73
C GLU A 31 -13.68 -13.60 5.76
N LYS A 32 -12.76 -14.53 6.01
CA LYS A 32 -13.08 -15.96 6.12
C LYS A 32 -14.10 -16.23 7.22
N ALA A 33 -13.95 -15.63 8.40
CA ALA A 33 -14.91 -15.79 9.48
C ALA A 33 -16.28 -15.19 9.11
N GLY A 34 -16.30 -14.03 8.43
CA GLY A 34 -17.51 -13.39 7.95
C GLY A 34 -18.24 -14.17 6.87
N GLU A 35 -17.50 -14.79 5.95
CA GLU A 35 -18.05 -15.71 4.94
C GLU A 35 -18.64 -16.95 5.60
N GLN A 36 -17.90 -17.59 6.51
CA GLN A 36 -18.34 -18.80 7.22
C GLN A 36 -19.59 -18.58 8.08
N LEU A 37 -19.70 -17.41 8.71
CA LEU A 37 -20.83 -17.03 9.54
C LEU A 37 -21.97 -16.35 8.74
N GLY A 38 -21.77 -16.09 7.44
CA GLY A 38 -22.79 -15.55 6.54
C GLY A 38 -23.15 -14.08 6.77
N PHE A 39 -22.25 -13.28 7.35
CA PHE A 39 -22.48 -11.84 7.58
C PHE A 39 -21.60 -10.93 6.73
N ILE A 40 -20.69 -11.47 5.91
CA ILE A 40 -19.77 -10.66 5.09
C ILE A 40 -20.52 -9.66 4.19
N ASP A 41 -21.66 -10.06 3.63
CA ASP A 41 -22.51 -9.21 2.78
C ASP A 41 -23.18 -8.05 3.54
N ARG A 42 -23.16 -8.08 4.88
CA ARG A 42 -23.68 -7.00 5.74
C ARG A 42 -22.58 -6.02 6.17
N ALA A 43 -21.32 -6.26 5.78
CA ALA A 43 -20.22 -5.37 6.07
C ALA A 43 -20.47 -4.00 5.41
N THR A 44 -20.31 -2.93 6.19
CA THR A 44 -20.51 -1.56 5.72
C THR A 44 -19.22 -0.77 5.91
N THR A 45 -18.76 -0.15 4.82
CA THR A 45 -17.56 0.68 4.82
C THR A 45 -17.97 2.14 4.99
N TYR A 46 -17.70 2.70 6.18
CA TYR A 46 -17.96 4.12 6.44
C TYR A 46 -16.89 5.05 5.86
N LEU A 47 -15.65 4.56 5.77
CA LEU A 47 -14.50 5.30 5.25
C LEU A 47 -13.89 4.52 4.10
N HIS A 48 -14.11 4.99 2.87
CA HIS A 48 -13.54 4.36 1.70
C HIS A 48 -12.04 4.65 1.60
N SER A 49 -11.24 3.58 1.46
CA SER A 49 -9.84 3.71 1.08
C SER A 49 -9.73 4.27 -0.34
N PRO A 50 -8.74 5.12 -0.65
CA PRO A 50 -8.49 5.60 -2.02
C PRO A 50 -8.15 4.49 -3.02
N LEU A 51 -7.53 3.40 -2.54
CA LEU A 51 -7.10 2.25 -3.34
C LEU A 51 -7.49 0.96 -2.59
N PRO A 52 -8.78 0.60 -2.52
CA PRO A 52 -9.21 -0.64 -1.89
C PRO A 52 -8.62 -1.82 -2.66
N ASP A 53 -8.18 -2.86 -1.94
CA ASP A 53 -7.60 -4.08 -2.52
C ASP A 53 -6.46 -3.83 -3.52
N TYR A 54 -5.73 -2.72 -3.37
CA TYR A 54 -4.67 -2.30 -4.29
C TYR A 54 -5.16 -2.10 -5.73
N ALA A 55 -6.46 -1.82 -5.90
CA ALA A 55 -7.14 -1.63 -7.19
C ALA A 55 -7.08 -0.17 -7.68
N ILE A 56 -6.71 -0.01 -8.95
CA ILE A 56 -6.65 1.24 -9.70
C ILE A 56 -7.67 1.10 -10.85
N PRO A 57 -8.70 1.96 -10.90
CA PRO A 57 -9.70 1.91 -11.95
C PRO A 57 -9.08 1.95 -13.35
N GLY A 58 -9.47 1.02 -14.22
CA GLY A 58 -9.00 0.94 -15.61
C GLY A 58 -7.63 0.27 -15.81
N VAL A 59 -7.03 -0.32 -14.77
CA VAL A 59 -5.74 -1.02 -14.84
C VAL A 59 -5.93 -2.52 -14.57
N HIS A 60 -5.18 -3.37 -15.28
CA HIS A 60 -5.17 -4.82 -15.03
C HIS A 60 -4.72 -5.15 -13.60
N SER A 61 -5.29 -6.21 -13.01
CA SER A 61 -5.12 -6.58 -11.60
C SER A 61 -3.66 -6.60 -11.12
N TRP A 62 -2.79 -7.36 -11.78
CA TRP A 62 -1.37 -7.46 -11.38
C TRP A 62 -0.63 -6.12 -11.50
N LEU A 63 -0.92 -5.36 -12.56
CA LEU A 63 -0.28 -4.05 -12.77
C LEU A 63 -0.78 -3.03 -11.75
N SER A 64 -2.06 -3.12 -11.38
CA SER A 64 -2.68 -2.32 -10.34
C SER A 64 -2.03 -2.55 -8.98
N THR A 65 -1.82 -3.81 -8.59
CA THR A 65 -1.15 -4.16 -7.32
C THR A 65 0.28 -3.62 -7.28
N SER A 66 1.01 -3.76 -8.39
CA SER A 66 2.38 -3.23 -8.51
C SER A 66 2.42 -1.70 -8.36
N LEU A 67 1.57 -0.99 -9.12
CA LEU A 67 1.55 0.47 -9.15
C LEU A 67 1.08 1.07 -7.83
N SER A 68 0.04 0.51 -7.20
CA SER A 68 -0.44 0.98 -5.91
C SER A 68 0.60 0.81 -4.79
N GLY A 69 1.36 -0.30 -4.79
CA GLY A 69 2.49 -0.50 -3.91
C GLY A 69 3.58 0.57 -4.08
N ILE A 70 3.99 0.81 -5.34
CA ILE A 70 4.97 1.85 -5.68
C ILE A 70 4.48 3.25 -5.25
N LEU A 71 3.21 3.56 -5.53
CA LEU A 71 2.59 4.83 -5.13
C LEU A 71 2.57 5.00 -3.62
N GLY A 72 2.25 3.96 -2.86
CA GLY A 72 2.28 3.98 -1.39
C GLY A 72 3.66 4.32 -0.83
N VAL A 73 4.72 3.70 -1.37
CA VAL A 73 6.11 4.01 -1.01
C VAL A 73 6.46 5.47 -1.34
N ALA A 74 6.11 5.93 -2.54
CA ALA A 74 6.39 7.30 -2.98
C ALA A 74 5.68 8.35 -2.10
N ILE A 75 4.39 8.16 -1.82
CA ILE A 75 3.59 9.07 -0.99
C ILE A 75 4.17 9.12 0.43
N THR A 76 4.47 7.96 1.02
CA THR A 76 5.04 7.87 2.36
C THR A 76 6.39 8.61 2.43
N PHE A 77 7.26 8.36 1.45
CA PHE A 77 8.56 9.02 1.40
C PHE A 77 8.44 10.55 1.31
N VAL A 78 7.59 11.05 0.40
CA VAL A 78 7.35 12.50 0.25
C VAL A 78 6.77 13.09 1.53
N LEU A 79 5.79 12.44 2.14
CA LEU A 79 5.14 12.90 3.37
C LEU A 79 6.15 13.04 4.51
N PHE A 80 6.97 12.02 4.76
CA PHE A 80 7.98 12.07 5.82
C PHE A 80 9.12 13.03 5.51
N LEU A 81 9.50 13.20 4.24
CA LEU A 81 10.45 14.25 3.84
C LEU A 81 9.91 15.65 4.18
N LEU A 82 8.64 15.91 3.87
CA LEU A 82 8.00 17.19 4.17
C LEU A 82 7.91 17.44 5.67
N LEU A 83 7.44 16.45 6.44
CA LEU A 83 7.37 16.53 7.89
C LEU A 83 8.75 16.77 8.52
N GLY A 84 9.78 16.05 8.06
CA GLY A 84 11.15 16.24 8.53
C GLY A 84 11.68 17.65 8.24
N LYS A 85 11.38 18.20 7.06
CA LYS A 85 11.75 19.58 6.71
C LYS A 85 11.01 20.60 7.57
N MET A 86 9.72 20.39 7.86
CA MET A 86 8.94 21.28 8.72
C MET A 86 9.41 21.25 10.17
N ALA A 87 9.70 20.07 10.71
CA ALA A 87 10.21 19.90 12.06
C ALA A 87 11.62 20.48 12.24
N GLY A 88 12.49 20.30 11.23
CA GLY A 88 13.85 20.85 11.23
C GLY A 88 13.92 22.37 11.09
N LYS A 89 12.87 23.02 10.54
CA LYS A 89 12.80 24.48 10.36
C LYS A 89 12.53 25.26 11.67
N ARG A 90 12.25 24.57 12.78
CA ARG A 90 12.02 25.17 14.11
C ARG A 90 13.26 25.15 15.02
N ARG A 91 14.42 24.74 14.50
CA ARG A 91 15.74 24.96 15.12
C ARG A 91 16.50 26.00 14.30
#